data_AF-A0A928JFP1-F1
#
_entry.id   AF-A0A928JFP1-F1
#
_cell.length_a   1.000
_cell.length_b   1.000
_cell.length_c   1.000
_cell.angle_alpha   90.00
_cell.angle_beta   90.00
_cell.angle_gamma   90.00
#
_symmetry.space_group_name_H-M   'P 1'
#
loop_
_entity.id
_entity.type
_entity.pdbx_description
1 polymer ?
#
loop_
_entity_poly.entity_id
_entity_poly.type
_entity_poly.pdbx_seq_one_letter_code
_entity_poly.pdbx_strand_id
1 'polypeptide(L)'
;MKGAHSPMSKEKTKKLLITVGVIIAALLVVGLAVYNSLYNSGIVQRSKTAMKTDNYSVDGMMFAYFYNSQLQNYASAFSYMGVDTSKSLKAQDCPYMTEGGSWFDYLVSVTRDYVGNMLSLCEIGREKGNDLSDAELTEINEQIDVLADTAKNAGYSLDEYLRLMTGSAVKRKDVQKCLRLTSLAQKAYTQVMDGFEYTDEQLKAYADENAATLEGVDYYSYTFNAADFRKYDADDNPTSSASEESEAAQNAASELAAASDAASFESTLRSILSANGKSGEDIDTAVSGAKKTHVATAGLPAEANEWAAGASAGDATVIASESGDAYTTYLLTKEAYLNDTHARSVRHILFLNTTYEDSSKADEVYAEWEAAGFTEDKFIELANEYSEDPGSNEVGGLYEDVTPGAMIEEFDSWLFDPARKPGDHALIESESYGWHIMYYVGESDLMVWQTEAEAALKNKDYTALLAERSSSVTYDAKVAADSIRA
;
A
#
# COMPACT_ATOMS: atom_id res chain seq x y z
N MET A 1 -23.80 4.70 93.67
CA MET A 1 -24.71 5.25 92.64
C MET A 1 -24.31 4.63 91.31
N LYS A 2 -25.13 3.72 90.77
CA LYS A 2 -24.90 3.02 89.50
C LYS A 2 -25.16 3.99 88.34
N GLY A 3 -24.15 4.30 87.54
CA GLY A 3 -24.29 5.11 86.33
C GLY A 3 -25.01 4.30 85.25
N ALA A 4 -26.21 4.71 84.90
CA ALA A 4 -27.00 4.10 83.85
C ALA A 4 -26.41 4.47 82.47
N HIS A 5 -25.72 3.53 81.82
CA HIS A 5 -25.67 3.55 80.35
C HIS A 5 -27.03 3.06 79.86
N SER A 6 -27.89 4.01 79.48
CA SER A 6 -29.14 3.70 78.80
C SER A 6 -28.82 2.94 77.51
N PRO A 7 -29.30 1.69 77.34
CA PRO A 7 -29.21 1.02 76.06
C PRO A 7 -29.99 1.85 75.04
N MET A 8 -29.37 2.21 73.92
CA MET A 8 -30.11 2.83 72.81
C MET A 8 -31.34 1.95 72.52
N SER A 9 -32.52 2.57 72.46
CA SER A 9 -33.74 1.83 72.15
C SER A 9 -33.58 1.12 70.82
N LYS A 10 -34.12 -0.10 70.67
CA LYS A 10 -34.07 -0.89 69.41
C LYS A 10 -34.46 -0.05 68.19
N GLU A 11 -35.34 0.93 68.39
CA GLU A 11 -35.76 1.89 67.37
C GLU A 11 -34.67 2.91 66.98
N LYS A 12 -33.90 3.44 67.94
CA LYS A 12 -32.78 4.36 67.68
C LYS A 12 -31.61 3.65 66.99
N THR A 13 -31.31 2.40 67.36
CA THR A 13 -30.27 1.59 66.71
C THR A 13 -30.69 1.18 65.29
N LYS A 14 -31.98 0.86 65.07
CA LYS A 14 -32.53 0.58 63.73
C LYS A 14 -32.51 1.83 62.83
N LYS A 15 -32.86 3.01 63.36
CA LYS A 15 -32.75 4.28 62.62
C LYS A 15 -31.29 4.62 62.28
N LEU A 16 -30.35 4.44 63.21
CA LEU A 16 -28.92 4.66 62.97
C LEU A 16 -28.35 3.72 61.89
N LEU A 17 -28.68 2.43 61.91
CA LEU A 17 -28.24 1.45 60.91
C LEU A 17 -28.83 1.73 59.50
N ILE A 18 -30.10 2.17 59.43
CA ILE A 18 -30.73 2.58 58.17
C ILE A 18 -30.04 3.84 57.62
N THR A 19 -29.77 4.84 58.47
CA THR A 19 -29.08 6.08 58.04
C THR A 19 -27.65 5.81 57.55
N VAL A 20 -26.88 4.97 58.24
CA VAL A 20 -25.52 4.58 57.80
C VAL A 20 -25.57 3.79 56.50
N GLY A 21 -26.52 2.86 56.33
CA GLY A 21 -26.72 2.12 55.09
C GLY A 21 -27.10 3.02 53.90
N VAL A 22 -27.94 4.03 54.12
CA VAL A 22 -28.32 5.02 53.09
C VAL A 22 -27.12 5.89 52.67
N ILE A 23 -26.28 6.29 53.62
CA ILE A 23 -25.07 7.07 53.32
C ILE A 23 -24.06 6.25 52.50
N ILE A 24 -23.85 4.97 52.85
CA ILE A 24 -22.95 4.08 52.10
C ILE A 24 -23.51 3.82 50.68
N ALA A 25 -24.82 3.59 50.54
CA ALA A 25 -25.45 3.43 49.23
C ALA A 25 -25.36 4.71 48.38
N ALA A 26 -25.54 5.90 48.96
CA ALA A 26 -25.38 7.17 48.26
C ALA A 26 -23.92 7.41 47.82
N LEU A 27 -22.93 7.07 48.65
CA LEU A 27 -21.51 7.14 48.28
C LEU A 27 -21.12 6.14 47.19
N LEU A 28 -21.73 4.95 47.17
CA LEU A 28 -21.55 3.97 46.09
C LEU A 28 -22.19 4.44 44.78
N VAL A 29 -23.38 5.06 44.83
CA VAL A 29 -24.05 5.60 43.63
C VAL A 29 -23.32 6.83 43.09
N VAL A 30 -22.86 7.74 43.95
CA VAL A 30 -22.01 8.87 43.54
C VAL A 30 -20.66 8.35 43.04
N GLY A 31 -20.06 7.37 43.70
CA GLY A 31 -18.84 6.70 43.24
C GLY A 31 -19.03 6.03 41.88
N LEU A 32 -20.17 5.40 41.62
CA LEU A 32 -20.52 4.77 40.34
C LEU A 32 -20.85 5.80 39.26
N ALA A 33 -21.50 6.91 39.60
CA ALA A 33 -21.79 8.01 38.68
C ALA A 33 -20.52 8.79 38.33
N VAL A 34 -19.64 9.03 39.31
CA VAL A 34 -18.30 9.58 39.11
C VAL A 34 -17.45 8.59 38.33
N TYR A 35 -17.48 7.30 38.64
CA TYR A 35 -16.80 6.26 37.87
C TYR A 35 -17.29 6.22 36.41
N ASN A 36 -18.61 6.21 36.17
CA ASN A 36 -19.18 6.25 34.82
C ASN A 36 -18.85 7.57 34.10
N SER A 37 -18.83 8.70 34.80
CA SER A 37 -18.42 10.01 34.25
C SER A 37 -16.92 10.07 33.95
N LEU A 38 -16.06 9.51 34.81
CA LEU A 38 -14.61 9.40 34.65
C LEU A 38 -14.24 8.42 33.53
N TYR A 39 -14.98 7.32 33.40
CA TYR A 39 -14.87 6.35 32.31
C TYR A 39 -15.36 6.95 30.99
N ASN A 40 -16.44 7.73 31.01
CA ASN A 40 -16.97 8.43 29.84
C ASN A 40 -16.16 9.67 29.42
N SER A 41 -15.24 10.15 30.26
CA SER A 41 -14.34 11.29 29.97
C SER A 41 -12.91 10.85 29.60
N GLY A 42 -12.63 9.53 29.64
CA GLY A 42 -11.33 8.97 29.29
C GLY A 42 -10.22 9.26 30.31
N ILE A 43 -10.55 9.74 31.51
CA ILE A 43 -9.55 10.11 32.54
C ILE A 43 -8.85 8.86 33.08
N VAL A 44 -9.60 7.79 33.32
CA VAL A 44 -9.04 6.51 33.79
C VAL A 44 -8.14 5.90 32.71
N GLN A 45 -8.57 5.92 31.46
CA GLN A 45 -7.83 5.36 30.33
C GLN A 45 -6.52 6.12 30.07
N ARG A 46 -6.49 7.46 30.19
CA ARG A 46 -5.24 8.25 30.11
C ARG A 46 -4.25 7.98 31.23
N SER A 47 -4.73 7.52 32.39
CA SER A 47 -3.86 7.18 33.53
C SER A 47 -3.24 5.79 33.43
N LYS A 48 -3.69 4.97 32.45
CA LYS A 48 -3.23 3.60 32.27
C LYS A 48 -2.47 3.48 30.96
N THR A 49 -1.32 2.83 31.03
CA THR A 49 -0.49 2.52 29.86
C THR A 49 -1.04 1.30 29.15
N ALA A 50 -1.40 1.43 27.88
CA ALA A 50 -1.76 0.32 27.02
C ALA A 50 -0.52 -0.37 26.45
N MET A 51 0.46 0.43 26.01
CA MET A 51 1.74 -0.06 25.47
C MET A 51 2.89 0.84 25.88
N LYS A 52 4.09 0.28 26.10
CA LYS A 52 5.31 1.06 26.33
C LYS A 52 6.58 0.29 26.02
N THR A 53 7.63 1.07 25.79
CA THR A 53 9.04 0.68 25.83
C THR A 53 9.70 1.40 27.02
N ASP A 54 11.03 1.46 27.05
CA ASP A 54 11.77 2.14 28.12
C ASP A 54 11.53 3.66 28.12
N ASN A 55 11.37 4.27 26.94
CA ASN A 55 11.36 5.72 26.78
C ASN A 55 10.07 6.27 26.18
N TYR A 56 9.24 5.42 25.58
CA TYR A 56 7.98 5.83 24.94
C TYR A 56 6.79 5.04 25.48
N SER A 57 5.61 5.66 25.46
CA SER A 57 4.38 5.01 25.93
C SER A 57 3.15 5.51 25.20
N VAL A 58 2.17 4.62 25.09
CA VAL A 58 0.83 4.84 24.57
C VAL A 58 -0.15 4.54 25.69
N ASP A 59 -0.87 5.58 26.13
CA ASP A 59 -1.96 5.42 27.09
C ASP A 59 -3.24 4.89 26.41
N GLY A 60 -4.27 4.58 27.20
CA GLY A 60 -5.51 4.03 26.66
C GLY A 60 -6.19 4.93 25.62
N MET A 61 -6.15 6.26 25.78
CA MET A 61 -6.79 7.15 24.79
C MET A 61 -5.98 7.27 23.50
N MET A 62 -4.66 7.21 23.60
CA MET A 62 -3.80 7.12 22.43
C MET A 62 -4.02 5.79 21.67
N PHE A 63 -4.15 4.66 22.39
CA PHE A 63 -4.46 3.37 21.77
C PHE A 63 -5.83 3.39 21.07
N ALA A 64 -6.84 3.99 21.70
CA ALA A 64 -8.16 4.16 21.08
C ALA A 64 -8.11 5.02 19.81
N TYR A 65 -7.27 6.06 19.78
CA TYR A 65 -7.06 6.86 18.58
C TYR A 65 -6.44 6.01 17.45
N PHE A 66 -5.36 5.28 17.73
CA PHE A 66 -4.72 4.41 16.73
C PHE A 66 -5.66 3.31 16.23
N TYR A 67 -6.43 2.68 17.11
CA TYR A 67 -7.43 1.69 16.72
C TYR A 67 -8.44 2.25 15.72
N ASN A 68 -8.96 3.45 15.98
CA ASN A 68 -9.92 4.07 15.08
C ASN A 68 -9.28 4.48 13.75
N SER A 69 -7.99 4.89 13.75
CA SER A 69 -7.26 5.09 12.50
C SER A 69 -7.19 3.81 11.67
N GLN A 70 -6.88 2.66 12.30
CA GLN A 70 -6.87 1.37 11.60
C GLN A 70 -8.26 0.98 11.11
N LEU A 71 -9.30 1.19 11.93
CA LEU A 71 -10.69 0.94 11.54
C LEU A 71 -11.08 1.73 10.28
N GLN A 72 -10.71 3.01 10.20
CA GLN A 72 -11.02 3.84 9.03
C GLN A 72 -10.24 3.38 7.79
N ASN A 73 -8.97 2.99 7.94
CA ASN A 73 -8.18 2.45 6.83
C ASN A 73 -8.79 1.18 6.23
N TYR A 74 -9.42 0.34 7.06
CA TYR A 74 -10.07 -0.91 6.62
C TYR A 74 -11.52 -0.71 6.16
N ALA A 75 -12.15 0.44 6.44
CA ALA A 75 -13.58 0.64 6.23
C ALA A 75 -14.01 0.47 4.76
N SER A 76 -13.19 0.89 3.81
CA SER A 76 -13.45 0.72 2.37
C SER A 76 -13.30 -0.73 1.91
N ALA A 77 -12.42 -1.50 2.55
CA ALA A 77 -12.16 -2.91 2.22
C ALA A 77 -13.20 -3.87 2.83
N PHE A 78 -13.87 -3.49 3.92
CA PHE A 78 -14.81 -4.33 4.66
C PHE A 78 -15.91 -4.98 3.82
N SER A 79 -16.47 -4.27 2.83
CA SER A 79 -17.48 -4.85 1.95
C SER A 79 -16.92 -6.00 1.12
N TYR A 80 -15.68 -5.88 0.64
CA TYR A 80 -15.00 -6.93 -0.12
C TYR A 80 -14.58 -8.10 0.77
N MET A 81 -14.27 -7.82 2.03
CA MET A 81 -13.91 -8.83 3.04
C MET A 81 -15.12 -9.51 3.69
N GLY A 82 -16.35 -9.17 3.27
CA GLY A 82 -17.58 -9.78 3.77
C GLY A 82 -18.02 -9.31 5.16
N VAL A 83 -17.53 -8.17 5.63
CA VAL A 83 -17.92 -7.57 6.91
C VAL A 83 -19.25 -6.83 6.78
N ASP A 84 -20.22 -7.20 7.61
CA ASP A 84 -21.50 -6.49 7.72
C ASP A 84 -21.31 -5.27 8.63
N THR A 85 -21.12 -4.10 8.02
CA THR A 85 -20.89 -2.83 8.73
C THR A 85 -22.11 -2.35 9.54
N SER A 86 -23.27 -2.99 9.40
CA SER A 86 -24.45 -2.74 10.24
C SER A 86 -24.43 -3.50 11.57
N LYS A 87 -23.53 -4.49 11.73
CA LYS A 87 -23.38 -5.31 12.93
C LYS A 87 -22.10 -4.95 13.68
N SER A 88 -22.10 -5.22 14.99
CA SER A 88 -20.89 -5.05 15.80
C SER A 88 -19.76 -5.94 15.29
N LEU A 89 -18.55 -5.38 15.19
CA LEU A 89 -17.35 -6.13 14.83
C LEU A 89 -17.01 -7.23 15.86
N LYS A 90 -17.51 -7.12 17.09
CA LYS A 90 -17.38 -8.16 18.13
C LYS A 90 -18.26 -9.38 17.90
N ALA A 91 -19.28 -9.25 17.06
CA ALA A 91 -20.28 -10.29 16.80
C ALA A 91 -20.04 -11.04 15.48
N GLN A 92 -18.95 -10.72 14.78
CA GLN A 92 -18.63 -11.25 13.46
C GLN A 92 -17.27 -11.91 13.52
N ASP A 93 -17.22 -13.20 13.21
CA ASP A 93 -15.97 -13.96 13.16
C ASP A 93 -15.08 -13.44 12.02
N CYS A 94 -13.77 -13.37 12.30
CA CYS A 94 -12.76 -12.95 11.34
C CYS A 94 -12.02 -14.18 10.79
N PRO A 95 -12.10 -14.47 9.47
CA PRO A 95 -11.45 -15.64 8.88
C PRO A 95 -9.91 -15.53 8.85
N TYR A 96 -9.34 -14.35 9.10
CA TYR A 96 -7.90 -14.09 9.09
C TYR A 96 -7.22 -14.40 10.44
N MET A 97 -7.99 -14.78 11.46
CA MET A 97 -7.49 -15.14 12.78
C MET A 97 -7.31 -16.66 12.89
N THR A 98 -6.07 -17.12 13.08
CA THR A 98 -5.74 -18.55 13.14
C THR A 98 -6.27 -19.27 14.39
N GLU A 99 -6.40 -18.56 15.51
CA GLU A 99 -6.93 -19.09 16.78
C GLU A 99 -8.43 -18.82 16.96
N GLY A 100 -9.10 -18.33 15.90
CA GLY A 100 -10.45 -17.81 15.98
C GLY A 100 -10.53 -16.46 16.70
N GLY A 101 -11.58 -15.70 16.42
CA GLY A 101 -11.81 -14.39 17.02
C GLY A 101 -12.62 -13.49 16.10
N SER A 102 -13.05 -12.36 16.65
CA SER A 102 -13.92 -11.43 15.94
C SER A 102 -13.13 -10.43 15.10
N TRP A 103 -13.80 -9.73 14.19
CA TRP A 103 -13.21 -8.60 13.46
C TRP A 103 -12.69 -7.50 14.39
N PHE A 104 -13.31 -7.34 15.57
CA PHE A 104 -12.79 -6.46 16.61
C PHE A 104 -11.42 -6.95 17.13
N ASP A 105 -11.30 -8.25 17.41
CA ASP A 105 -10.04 -8.82 17.92
C ASP A 105 -8.91 -8.71 16.89
N TYR A 106 -9.23 -8.89 15.60
CA TYR A 106 -8.31 -8.68 14.49
C TYR A 106 -7.84 -7.21 14.39
N LEU A 107 -8.74 -6.24 14.47
CA LEU A 107 -8.32 -4.83 14.45
C LEU A 107 -7.51 -4.44 15.69
N VAL A 108 -7.81 -5.03 16.86
CA VAL A 108 -6.99 -4.84 18.06
C VAL A 108 -5.59 -5.39 17.86
N SER A 109 -5.43 -6.57 17.24
CA SER A 109 -4.10 -7.15 16.95
C SER A 109 -3.34 -6.31 15.93
N VAL A 110 -3.98 -5.87 14.84
CA VAL A 110 -3.39 -4.95 13.85
C VAL A 110 -2.92 -3.65 14.53
N THR A 111 -3.74 -3.08 15.41
CA THR A 111 -3.39 -1.85 16.16
C THR A 111 -2.21 -2.09 17.09
N ARG A 112 -2.19 -3.21 17.82
CA ARG A 112 -1.08 -3.60 18.69
C ARG A 112 0.22 -3.70 17.90
N ASP A 113 0.20 -4.38 16.75
CA ASP A 113 1.41 -4.60 15.96
C ASP A 113 1.92 -3.29 15.36
N TYR A 114 1.02 -2.45 14.85
CA TYR A 114 1.35 -1.08 14.39
C TYR A 114 2.00 -0.24 15.50
N VAL A 115 1.36 -0.16 16.68
CA VAL A 115 1.88 0.64 17.80
C VAL A 115 3.20 0.06 18.33
N GLY A 116 3.34 -1.25 18.40
CA GLY A 116 4.58 -1.92 18.82
C GLY A 116 5.76 -1.59 17.90
N ASN A 117 5.54 -1.65 16.58
CA ASN A 117 6.56 -1.27 15.59
C ASN A 117 6.89 0.22 15.68
N MET A 118 5.89 1.10 15.78
CA MET A 118 6.08 2.54 15.95
C MET A 118 6.93 2.88 17.19
N LEU A 119 6.64 2.27 18.34
CA LEU A 119 7.42 2.49 19.56
C LEU A 119 8.85 1.96 19.43
N SER A 120 9.04 0.82 18.76
CA SER A 120 10.36 0.25 18.49
C SER A 120 11.20 1.17 17.61
N LEU A 121 10.59 1.76 16.57
CA LEU A 121 11.22 2.78 15.72
C LEU A 121 11.57 4.05 16.50
N CYS A 122 10.70 4.51 17.40
CA CYS A 122 11.00 5.65 18.26
C CYS A 122 12.25 5.41 19.12
N GLU A 123 12.42 4.20 19.67
CA GLU A 123 13.64 3.84 20.41
C GLU A 123 14.89 3.85 19.51
N ILE A 124 14.81 3.29 18.29
CA ILE A 124 15.91 3.32 17.32
C ILE A 124 16.27 4.77 16.97
N GLY A 125 15.27 5.61 16.66
CA GLY A 125 15.47 7.03 16.35
C GLY A 125 16.15 7.75 17.51
N ARG A 126 15.71 7.50 18.74
CA ARG A 126 16.31 8.08 19.94
C ARG A 126 17.78 7.69 20.11
N GLU A 127 18.12 6.41 19.92
CA GLU A 127 19.49 5.91 20.00
C GLU A 127 20.41 6.61 18.97
N LYS A 128 19.86 6.96 17.81
CA LYS A 128 20.55 7.71 16.75
C LYS A 128 20.51 9.24 16.92
N GLY A 129 19.87 9.76 17.97
CA GLY A 129 19.76 11.19 18.24
C GLY A 129 18.72 11.91 17.36
N ASN A 130 17.78 11.18 16.77
CA ASN A 130 16.68 11.75 16.00
C ASN A 130 15.57 12.26 16.93
N ASP A 131 15.48 13.58 17.05
CA ASP A 131 14.32 14.26 17.64
C ASP A 131 13.59 15.09 16.56
N LEU A 132 12.35 15.48 16.89
CA LEU A 132 11.60 16.44 16.08
C LEU A 132 12.09 17.87 16.38
N SER A 133 12.35 18.62 15.32
CA SER A 133 12.65 20.05 15.35
C SER A 133 11.44 20.89 15.74
N ASP A 134 11.67 22.15 16.10
CA ASP A 134 10.60 23.10 16.40
C ASP A 134 9.66 23.34 15.20
N ALA A 135 10.18 23.24 13.97
CA ALA A 135 9.39 23.36 12.74
C ALA A 135 8.45 22.16 12.58
N GLU A 136 8.95 20.93 12.66
CA GLU A 136 8.14 19.69 12.61
C GLU A 136 7.09 19.66 13.73
N LEU A 137 7.43 20.14 14.94
CA LEU A 137 6.48 20.27 16.04
C LEU A 137 5.40 21.33 15.79
N THR A 138 5.71 22.37 15.03
CA THR A 138 4.76 23.42 14.63
C THR A 138 3.79 22.86 13.59
N GLU A 139 4.30 22.18 12.56
CA GLU A 139 3.51 21.53 11.51
C GLU A 139 2.50 20.53 12.09
N ILE A 140 2.91 19.70 13.06
CA ILE A 140 1.98 18.80 13.77
C ILE A 140 0.81 19.58 14.41
N ASN A 141 1.05 20.77 14.94
CA ASN A 141 -0.04 21.58 15.52
C ASN A 141 -0.92 22.19 14.44
N GLU A 142 -0.34 22.62 13.32
CA GLU A 142 -1.08 23.15 12.17
C GLU A 142 -2.01 22.09 11.57
N GLN A 143 -1.56 20.83 11.43
CA GLN A 143 -2.41 19.70 11.02
C GLN A 143 -3.62 19.52 11.95
N ILE A 144 -3.41 19.67 13.26
CA ILE A 144 -4.50 19.57 14.25
C ILE A 144 -5.42 20.80 14.18
N ASP A 145 -4.91 21.98 13.85
CA ASP A 145 -5.69 23.20 13.72
C ASP A 145 -6.56 23.17 12.47
N VAL A 146 -6.07 22.60 11.36
CA VAL A 146 -6.88 22.28 10.18
C VAL A 146 -8.04 21.35 10.57
N LEU A 147 -7.78 20.29 11.33
CA LEU A 147 -8.83 19.40 11.84
C LEU A 147 -9.83 20.13 12.75
N ALA A 148 -9.36 21.10 13.54
CA ALA A 148 -10.22 21.93 14.39
C ALA A 148 -11.14 22.84 13.55
N ASP A 149 -10.64 23.39 12.45
CA ASP A 149 -11.44 24.18 11.52
C ASP A 149 -12.46 23.31 10.76
N THR A 150 -12.08 22.10 10.35
CA THR A 150 -13.02 21.11 9.80
C THR A 150 -14.15 20.80 10.79
N ALA A 151 -13.80 20.52 12.05
CA ALA A 151 -14.78 20.26 13.11
C ALA A 151 -15.73 21.45 13.29
N LYS A 152 -15.18 22.67 13.34
CA LYS A 152 -15.95 23.92 13.50
C LYS A 152 -16.91 24.14 12.33
N ASN A 153 -16.46 23.90 11.10
CA ASN A 153 -17.30 23.99 9.90
C ASN A 153 -18.44 22.96 9.89
N ALA A 154 -18.20 21.78 10.48
CA ALA A 154 -19.23 20.77 10.73
C ALA A 154 -20.12 21.05 11.95
N GLY A 155 -19.88 22.14 12.69
CA GLY A 155 -20.69 22.55 13.84
C GLY A 155 -20.30 21.91 15.18
N TYR A 156 -19.10 21.34 15.27
CA TYR A 156 -18.57 20.68 16.48
C TYR A 156 -17.35 21.43 17.03
N SER A 157 -17.10 21.33 18.35
CA SER A 157 -15.74 21.56 18.86
C SER A 157 -14.81 20.41 18.44
N LEU A 158 -13.50 20.65 18.42
CA LEU A 158 -12.52 19.60 18.09
C LEU A 158 -12.67 18.35 18.97
N ASP A 159 -12.85 18.52 20.28
CA ASP A 159 -13.00 17.39 21.21
C ASP A 159 -14.32 16.61 20.97
N GLU A 160 -15.41 17.29 20.58
CA GLU A 160 -16.67 16.64 20.21
C GLU A 160 -16.52 15.87 18.89
N TYR A 161 -15.83 16.46 17.92
CA TYR A 161 -15.59 15.85 16.61
C TYR A 161 -14.70 14.62 16.73
N LEU A 162 -13.60 14.69 17.49
CA LEU A 162 -12.73 13.55 17.79
C LEU A 162 -13.50 12.43 18.50
N ARG A 163 -14.42 12.79 19.40
CA ARG A 163 -15.27 11.80 20.08
C ARG A 163 -16.27 11.15 19.14
N LEU A 164 -16.80 11.89 18.17
CA LEU A 164 -17.68 11.34 17.14
C LEU A 164 -16.92 10.36 16.23
N MET A 165 -15.71 10.74 15.81
CA MET A 165 -14.85 9.96 14.91
C MET A 165 -14.30 8.69 15.56
N THR A 166 -13.95 8.75 16.85
CA THR A 166 -13.27 7.64 17.54
C THR A 166 -14.17 6.81 18.45
N GLY A 167 -15.40 7.28 18.73
CA GLY A 167 -16.27 6.74 19.77
C GLY A 167 -15.73 6.88 21.21
N SER A 168 -14.47 7.33 21.37
CA SER A 168 -13.75 7.43 22.63
C SER A 168 -13.52 8.89 23.01
N ALA A 169 -13.25 9.16 24.28
CA ALA A 169 -13.10 10.53 24.77
C ALA A 169 -11.71 11.12 24.43
N VAL A 170 -11.21 10.92 23.21
CA VAL A 170 -9.93 11.43 22.69
C VAL A 170 -9.97 12.97 22.64
N LYS A 171 -8.87 13.62 22.98
CA LYS A 171 -8.70 15.08 22.99
C LYS A 171 -7.56 15.51 22.10
N ARG A 172 -7.52 16.81 21.78
CA ARG A 172 -6.41 17.46 21.05
C ARG A 172 -5.02 17.00 21.51
N LYS A 173 -4.78 16.99 22.83
CA LYS A 173 -3.48 16.61 23.41
C LYS A 173 -3.11 15.13 23.18
N ASP A 174 -4.11 14.25 23.10
CA ASP A 174 -3.85 12.83 22.81
C ASP A 174 -3.43 12.67 21.35
N VAL A 175 -4.16 13.33 20.43
CA VAL A 175 -3.81 13.38 18.99
C VAL A 175 -2.41 13.94 18.78
N GLN A 176 -2.08 15.05 19.45
CA GLN A 176 -0.73 15.65 19.38
C GLN A 176 0.37 14.68 19.81
N LYS A 177 0.15 13.88 20.87
CA LYS A 177 1.12 12.86 21.27
C LYS A 177 1.22 11.72 20.26
N CYS A 178 0.10 11.28 19.70
CA CYS A 178 0.09 10.25 18.66
C CYS A 178 0.86 10.69 17.43
N LEU A 179 0.58 11.89 16.90
CA LEU A 179 1.27 12.44 15.74
C LEU A 179 2.77 12.60 16.01
N ARG A 180 3.19 13.06 17.20
CA ARG A 180 4.61 13.10 17.57
C ARG A 180 5.28 11.73 17.52
N LEU A 181 4.65 10.68 18.03
CA LEU A 181 5.19 9.31 17.95
C LEU A 181 5.26 8.82 16.51
N THR A 182 4.21 9.07 15.73
CA THR A 182 4.18 8.69 14.31
C THR A 182 5.27 9.41 13.51
N SER A 183 5.45 10.72 13.69
CA SER A 183 6.50 11.49 13.01
C SER A 183 7.91 11.05 13.43
N LEU A 184 8.14 10.78 14.73
CA LEU A 184 9.42 10.22 15.19
C LEU A 184 9.70 8.86 14.56
N ALA A 185 8.70 7.98 14.53
CA ALA A 185 8.82 6.65 13.94
C ALA A 185 9.08 6.73 12.42
N GLN A 186 8.40 7.62 11.70
CA GLN A 186 8.61 7.82 10.26
C GLN A 186 10.03 8.32 9.97
N LYS A 187 10.50 9.32 10.72
CA LYS A 187 11.87 9.84 10.60
C LYS A 187 12.92 8.77 10.88
N ALA A 188 12.69 7.95 11.91
CA ALA A 188 13.55 6.82 12.22
C ALA A 188 13.50 5.73 11.13
N TYR A 189 12.32 5.45 10.57
CA TYR A 189 12.14 4.51 9.47
C TYR A 189 12.98 4.92 8.26
N THR A 190 12.84 6.16 7.79
CA THR A 190 13.64 6.69 6.66
C THR A 190 15.14 6.52 6.91
N GLN A 191 15.63 6.97 8.07
CA GLN A 191 17.05 6.82 8.42
C GLN A 191 17.51 5.35 8.56
N VAL A 192 16.62 4.42 8.90
CA VAL A 192 16.93 2.99 8.92
C VAL A 192 17.03 2.45 7.50
N MET A 193 16.05 2.74 6.65
CA MET A 193 16.00 2.27 5.27
C MET A 193 17.16 2.82 4.44
N ASP A 194 17.47 4.11 4.57
CA ASP A 194 18.58 4.78 3.89
C ASP A 194 19.94 4.31 4.42
N GLY A 195 19.98 3.76 5.63
CA GLY A 195 21.20 3.24 6.25
C GLY A 195 21.55 1.80 5.84
N PHE A 196 20.69 1.12 5.09
CA PHE A 196 20.98 -0.19 4.54
C PHE A 196 21.74 -0.05 3.23
N GLU A 197 22.93 -0.66 3.18
CA GLU A 197 23.78 -0.73 1.99
C GLU A 197 24.14 -2.19 1.72
N TYR A 198 24.18 -2.55 0.43
CA TYR A 198 24.48 -3.91 -0.02
C TYR A 198 25.57 -3.89 -1.07
N THR A 199 26.48 -4.86 -0.96
CA THR A 199 27.51 -5.11 -1.98
C THR A 199 26.92 -5.86 -3.17
N ASP A 200 27.54 -5.74 -4.34
CA ASP A 200 27.16 -6.51 -5.54
C ASP A 200 27.16 -8.02 -5.26
N GLU A 201 28.08 -8.50 -4.43
CA GLU A 201 28.13 -9.90 -4.02
C GLU A 201 26.89 -10.32 -3.21
N GLN A 202 26.39 -9.46 -2.32
CA GLN A 202 25.16 -9.74 -1.55
C GLN A 202 23.93 -9.72 -2.44
N LEU A 203 23.83 -8.76 -3.36
CA LEU A 203 22.74 -8.68 -4.33
C LEU A 203 22.73 -9.92 -5.23
N LYS A 204 23.91 -10.32 -5.73
CA LYS A 204 24.03 -11.51 -6.58
C LYS A 204 23.70 -12.80 -5.83
N ALA A 205 24.13 -12.94 -4.57
CA ALA A 205 23.76 -14.08 -3.74
C ALA A 205 22.25 -14.16 -3.51
N TYR A 206 21.59 -13.02 -3.25
CA TYR A 206 20.13 -12.97 -3.15
C TYR A 206 19.47 -13.37 -4.47
N ALA A 207 19.97 -12.87 -5.61
CA ALA A 207 19.45 -13.23 -6.92
C ALA A 207 19.55 -14.73 -7.22
N ASP A 208 20.68 -15.35 -6.90
CA ASP A 208 20.88 -16.79 -7.11
C ASP A 208 19.94 -17.64 -6.24
N GLU A 209 19.68 -17.22 -5.00
CA GLU A 209 18.73 -17.90 -4.09
C GLU A 209 17.26 -17.69 -4.49
N ASN A 210 16.95 -16.61 -5.23
CA ASN A 210 15.60 -16.16 -5.56
C ASN A 210 15.39 -16.04 -7.08
N ALA A 211 16.08 -16.86 -7.87
CA ALA A 211 16.04 -16.82 -9.33
C ALA A 211 14.61 -16.90 -9.88
N ALA A 212 13.74 -17.72 -9.28
CA ALA A 212 12.35 -17.85 -9.74
C ALA A 212 11.53 -16.54 -9.68
N THR A 213 11.91 -15.60 -8.81
CA THR A 213 11.21 -14.31 -8.67
C THR A 213 11.88 -13.17 -9.40
N LEU A 214 13.19 -13.27 -9.68
CA LEU A 214 13.99 -12.19 -10.29
C LEU A 214 14.33 -12.45 -11.75
N GLU A 215 14.47 -13.72 -12.13
CA GLU A 215 14.66 -14.09 -13.52
C GLU A 215 13.32 -14.07 -14.26
N GLY A 216 13.35 -13.43 -15.42
CA GLY A 216 12.24 -13.36 -16.34
C GLY A 216 12.58 -14.02 -17.67
N VAL A 217 11.55 -14.36 -18.43
CA VAL A 217 11.68 -14.83 -19.82
C VAL A 217 11.03 -13.83 -20.76
N ASP A 218 11.53 -13.79 -22.01
CA ASP A 218 10.83 -13.12 -23.09
C ASP A 218 10.15 -14.18 -23.95
N TYR A 219 8.89 -13.98 -24.29
CA TYR A 219 8.15 -14.89 -25.14
C TYR A 219 7.07 -14.17 -25.93
N TYR A 220 6.60 -14.82 -26.98
CA TYR A 220 5.33 -14.51 -27.62
C TYR A 220 4.27 -15.50 -27.16
N SER A 221 3.05 -15.04 -26.93
CA SER A 221 1.93 -15.94 -26.68
C SER A 221 0.62 -15.45 -27.27
N TYR A 222 -0.22 -16.39 -27.67
CA TYR A 222 -1.61 -16.10 -28.04
C TYR A 222 -2.52 -17.27 -27.68
N THR A 223 -3.70 -16.97 -27.14
CA THR A 223 -4.71 -17.95 -26.77
C THR A 223 -5.83 -18.00 -27.80
N PHE A 224 -6.04 -19.17 -28.38
CA PHE A 224 -7.19 -19.46 -29.23
C PHE A 224 -8.30 -20.09 -28.39
N ASN A 225 -9.45 -19.41 -28.25
CA ASN A 225 -10.63 -19.98 -27.61
C ASN A 225 -11.44 -20.75 -28.64
N ALA A 226 -11.94 -21.94 -28.29
CA ALA A 226 -12.81 -22.75 -29.14
C ALA A 226 -14.02 -21.96 -29.64
N ALA A 227 -14.59 -21.11 -28.78
CA ALA A 227 -15.73 -20.27 -29.12
C ALA A 227 -15.45 -19.28 -30.28
N ASP A 228 -14.20 -18.85 -30.49
CA ASP A 228 -13.82 -17.98 -31.62
C ASP A 228 -13.97 -18.69 -32.98
N PHE A 229 -14.04 -20.03 -33.00
CA PHE A 229 -14.18 -20.85 -34.21
C PHE A 229 -15.62 -21.34 -34.46
N ARG A 230 -16.57 -20.88 -33.64
CA ARG A 230 -17.98 -21.24 -33.78
C ARG A 230 -18.53 -20.74 -35.12
N LYS A 231 -19.15 -21.64 -35.86
CA LYS A 231 -19.79 -21.35 -37.15
C LYS A 231 -21.27 -21.14 -36.96
N TYR A 232 -21.83 -20.21 -37.71
CA TYR A 232 -23.26 -19.88 -37.69
C TYR A 232 -23.88 -20.06 -39.07
N ASP A 233 -25.15 -20.45 -39.12
CA ASP A 233 -25.95 -20.37 -40.34
C ASP A 233 -26.46 -18.93 -40.57
N ALA A 234 -27.27 -18.74 -41.62
CA ALA A 234 -27.81 -17.43 -41.96
C ALA A 234 -28.85 -16.89 -40.95
N ASP A 235 -29.31 -17.73 -40.02
CA ASP A 235 -30.29 -17.42 -38.98
C ASP A 235 -29.63 -17.30 -37.60
N ASP A 236 -28.30 -17.11 -37.54
CA ASP A 236 -27.47 -17.03 -36.33
C ASP A 236 -27.55 -18.26 -35.40
N ASN A 237 -27.88 -19.44 -35.95
CA ASN A 237 -27.81 -20.69 -35.18
C ASN A 237 -26.41 -21.32 -35.30
N PRO A 238 -25.84 -21.82 -34.19
CA PRO A 238 -24.54 -22.51 -34.25
C PRO A 238 -24.67 -23.80 -35.06
N THR A 239 -23.74 -24.00 -35.99
CA THR A 239 -23.68 -25.17 -36.89
C THR A 239 -22.51 -26.09 -36.60
N SER A 240 -21.48 -25.60 -35.89
CA SER A 240 -20.38 -26.41 -35.36
C SER A 240 -20.73 -27.00 -33.98
N SER A 241 -20.20 -28.19 -33.71
CA SER A 241 -20.17 -28.76 -32.37
C SER A 241 -19.00 -28.21 -31.55
N ALA A 242 -19.08 -28.34 -30.22
CA ALA A 242 -17.98 -27.95 -29.32
C ALA A 242 -16.67 -28.71 -29.61
N SER A 243 -16.75 -29.96 -30.08
CA SER A 243 -15.57 -30.74 -30.48
C SER A 243 -14.90 -30.14 -31.72
N GLU A 244 -15.69 -29.78 -32.74
CA GLU A 244 -15.17 -29.16 -33.96
C GLU A 244 -14.55 -27.78 -33.69
N GLU A 245 -15.16 -27.01 -32.79
CA GLU A 245 -14.65 -25.72 -32.31
C GLU A 245 -13.30 -25.87 -31.58
N SER A 246 -13.21 -26.84 -30.66
CA SER A 246 -12.00 -27.16 -29.90
C SER A 246 -10.87 -27.67 -30.82
N GLU A 247 -11.18 -28.59 -31.75
CA GLU A 247 -10.23 -29.08 -32.76
C GLU A 247 -9.71 -27.95 -33.66
N ALA A 248 -10.57 -27.01 -34.06
CA ALA A 248 -10.16 -25.86 -34.86
C ALA A 248 -9.20 -24.93 -34.10
N ALA A 249 -9.50 -24.64 -32.83
CA ALA A 249 -8.62 -23.85 -31.98
C ALA A 249 -7.27 -24.53 -31.72
N GLN A 250 -7.27 -25.86 -31.49
CA GLN A 250 -6.04 -26.63 -31.33
C GLN A 250 -5.18 -26.63 -32.60
N ASN A 251 -5.80 -26.76 -33.77
CA ASN A 251 -5.11 -26.72 -35.06
C ASN A 251 -4.49 -25.34 -35.32
N ALA A 252 -5.22 -24.27 -35.03
CA ALA A 252 -4.70 -22.90 -35.13
C ALA A 252 -3.50 -22.67 -34.19
N ALA A 253 -3.59 -23.13 -32.94
CA ALA A 253 -2.47 -23.07 -32.00
C ALA A 253 -1.26 -23.89 -32.50
N SER A 254 -1.51 -25.08 -33.04
CA SER A 254 -0.45 -25.94 -33.59
C SER A 254 0.21 -25.35 -34.84
N GLU A 255 -0.57 -24.68 -35.69
CA GLU A 255 -0.04 -23.92 -36.84
C GLU A 255 0.85 -22.77 -36.38
N LEU A 256 0.42 -22.02 -35.35
CA LEU A 256 1.22 -20.93 -34.78
C LEU A 256 2.50 -21.45 -34.10
N ALA A 257 2.46 -22.63 -33.47
CA ALA A 257 3.61 -23.26 -32.83
C ALA A 257 4.70 -23.74 -33.82
N ALA A 258 4.47 -23.64 -35.14
CA ALA A 258 5.51 -23.85 -36.13
C ALA A 258 6.45 -22.63 -36.29
N ALA A 259 6.11 -21.49 -35.69
CA ALA A 259 6.97 -20.32 -35.64
C ALA A 259 8.24 -20.58 -34.80
N SER A 260 9.36 -20.01 -35.22
CA SER A 260 10.66 -20.15 -34.54
C SER A 260 11.29 -18.79 -34.20
N ASP A 261 10.63 -17.70 -34.55
CA ASP A 261 11.06 -16.33 -34.27
C ASP A 261 9.85 -15.38 -34.26
N ALA A 262 10.07 -14.15 -33.79
CA ALA A 262 9.02 -13.14 -33.70
C ALA A 262 8.32 -12.86 -35.04
N ALA A 263 9.08 -12.75 -36.14
CA ALA A 263 8.52 -12.42 -37.45
C ALA A 263 7.58 -13.53 -37.97
N SER A 264 7.99 -14.79 -37.83
CA SER A 264 7.17 -15.96 -38.19
C SER A 264 5.95 -16.11 -37.29
N PHE A 265 6.07 -15.83 -35.99
CA PHE A 265 4.94 -15.85 -35.07
C PHE A 265 3.91 -14.77 -35.44
N GLU A 266 4.35 -13.52 -35.58
CA GLU A 266 3.46 -12.39 -35.89
C GLU A 266 2.77 -12.57 -37.25
N SER A 267 3.51 -12.98 -38.28
CA SER A 267 2.91 -13.20 -39.61
C SER A 267 1.93 -14.37 -39.64
N THR A 268 2.24 -15.47 -38.94
CA THR A 268 1.34 -16.63 -38.84
C THR A 268 0.08 -16.29 -38.04
N LEU A 269 0.23 -15.59 -36.91
CA LEU A 269 -0.91 -15.12 -36.10
C LEU A 269 -1.83 -14.21 -36.94
N ARG A 270 -1.26 -13.25 -37.69
CA ARG A 270 -2.03 -12.39 -38.61
C ARG A 270 -2.81 -13.20 -39.63
N SER A 271 -2.19 -14.22 -40.22
CA SER A 271 -2.82 -15.10 -41.21
C SER A 271 -4.01 -15.86 -40.61
N ILE A 272 -3.82 -16.49 -39.44
CA ILE A 272 -4.85 -17.28 -38.75
C ILE A 272 -6.03 -16.38 -38.37
N LEU A 273 -5.77 -15.22 -37.74
CA LEU A 273 -6.83 -14.31 -37.30
C LEU A 273 -7.61 -13.72 -38.48
N SER A 274 -6.92 -13.40 -39.59
CA SER A 274 -7.58 -12.94 -40.81
C SER A 274 -8.46 -14.03 -41.43
N ALA A 275 -8.01 -15.28 -41.46
CA ALA A 275 -8.82 -16.42 -41.93
C ALA A 275 -10.06 -16.66 -41.05
N ASN A 276 -9.98 -16.33 -39.76
CA ASN A 276 -11.09 -16.36 -38.81
C ASN A 276 -11.96 -15.08 -38.82
N GLY A 277 -11.74 -14.16 -39.76
CA GLY A 277 -12.59 -12.99 -39.95
C GLY A 277 -12.41 -11.88 -38.90
N LYS A 278 -11.33 -11.86 -38.12
CA LYS A 278 -11.01 -10.74 -37.24
C LYS A 278 -10.69 -9.48 -38.05
N SER A 279 -11.02 -8.31 -37.51
CA SER A 279 -10.74 -7.03 -38.16
C SER A 279 -9.24 -6.73 -38.14
N GLY A 280 -8.78 -5.79 -38.99
CA GLY A 280 -7.37 -5.37 -38.99
C GLY A 280 -6.92 -4.81 -37.64
N GLU A 281 -7.80 -4.05 -36.98
CA GLU A 281 -7.55 -3.46 -35.65
C GLU A 281 -7.43 -4.54 -34.56
N ASP A 282 -8.32 -5.54 -34.57
CA ASP A 282 -8.24 -6.67 -33.64
C ASP A 282 -6.96 -7.48 -33.85
N ILE A 283 -6.55 -7.65 -35.12
CA ILE A 283 -5.31 -8.34 -35.48
C ILE A 283 -4.09 -7.56 -34.98
N ASP A 284 -4.05 -6.26 -35.20
CA ASP A 284 -2.95 -5.40 -34.74
C ASP A 284 -2.84 -5.39 -33.22
N THR A 285 -3.99 -5.34 -32.52
CA THR A 285 -4.07 -5.46 -31.07
C THR A 285 -3.55 -6.82 -30.58
N ALA A 286 -4.00 -7.91 -31.20
CA ALA A 286 -3.56 -9.26 -30.84
C ALA A 286 -2.05 -9.47 -31.04
N VAL A 287 -1.51 -8.99 -32.16
CA VAL A 287 -0.08 -9.09 -32.49
C VAL A 287 0.76 -8.28 -31.52
N SER A 288 0.36 -7.04 -31.24
CA SER A 288 1.08 -6.17 -30.31
C SER A 288 1.04 -6.72 -28.88
N GLY A 289 -0.12 -7.26 -28.46
CA GLY A 289 -0.30 -7.87 -27.15
C GLY A 289 0.36 -9.24 -26.98
N ALA A 290 0.81 -9.88 -28.07
CA ALA A 290 1.41 -11.21 -28.02
C ALA A 290 2.81 -11.21 -27.41
N LYS A 291 3.58 -10.13 -27.61
CA LYS A 291 4.93 -10.01 -27.08
C LYS A 291 4.89 -9.79 -25.56
N LYS A 292 5.68 -10.57 -24.84
CA LYS A 292 5.92 -10.45 -23.40
C LYS A 292 7.41 -10.36 -23.16
N THR A 293 7.82 -9.41 -22.32
CA THR A 293 9.23 -9.13 -22.03
C THR A 293 9.42 -9.20 -20.53
N HIS A 294 10.48 -9.88 -20.09
CA HIS A 294 10.87 -10.08 -18.70
C HIS A 294 9.70 -10.47 -17.79
N VAL A 295 8.90 -11.46 -18.19
CA VAL A 295 7.88 -12.01 -17.29
C VAL A 295 8.57 -12.92 -16.29
N ALA A 296 8.51 -12.57 -15.01
CA ALA A 296 9.08 -13.37 -13.93
C ALA A 296 8.62 -14.83 -14.04
N THR A 297 9.54 -15.79 -13.91
CA THR A 297 9.22 -17.22 -14.09
C THR A 297 8.16 -17.70 -13.10
N ALA A 298 8.13 -17.18 -11.87
CA ALA A 298 7.06 -17.42 -10.89
C ALA A 298 5.67 -16.88 -11.30
N GLY A 299 5.61 -15.96 -12.26
CA GLY A 299 4.37 -15.39 -12.81
C GLY A 299 3.79 -16.17 -14.00
N LEU A 300 4.53 -17.13 -14.56
CA LEU A 300 4.03 -17.98 -15.65
C LEU A 300 3.05 -19.05 -15.14
N PRO A 301 2.08 -19.47 -15.97
CA PRO A 301 1.32 -20.69 -15.71
C PRO A 301 2.25 -21.89 -15.49
N ALA A 302 1.90 -22.79 -14.56
CA ALA A 302 2.78 -23.88 -14.12
C ALA A 302 3.34 -24.74 -15.27
N GLU A 303 2.48 -25.15 -16.21
CA GLU A 303 2.90 -25.92 -17.39
C GLU A 303 3.81 -25.13 -18.34
N ALA A 304 3.57 -23.82 -18.49
CA ALA A 304 4.41 -22.96 -19.33
C ALA A 304 5.78 -22.74 -18.70
N ASN A 305 5.83 -22.57 -17.38
CA ASN A 305 7.08 -22.45 -16.63
C ASN A 305 7.90 -23.75 -16.68
N GLU A 306 7.26 -24.91 -16.49
CA GLU A 306 7.92 -26.22 -16.58
C GLU A 306 8.52 -26.45 -17.98
N TRP A 307 7.78 -26.09 -19.03
CA TRP A 307 8.30 -26.15 -20.40
C TRP A 307 9.46 -25.18 -20.62
N ALA A 308 9.31 -23.91 -20.21
CA ALA A 308 10.31 -22.87 -20.42
C ALA A 308 11.66 -23.21 -19.75
N ALA A 309 11.64 -23.92 -18.62
CA ALA A 309 12.85 -24.35 -17.90
C ALA A 309 13.76 -25.30 -18.70
N GLY A 310 13.24 -25.97 -19.73
CA GLY A 310 14.01 -26.85 -20.62
C GLY A 310 14.06 -26.41 -22.08
N ALA A 311 13.39 -25.31 -22.43
CA ALA A 311 13.30 -24.77 -23.77
C ALA A 311 14.44 -23.79 -24.06
N SER A 312 14.77 -23.63 -25.33
CA SER A 312 15.68 -22.60 -25.83
C SER A 312 14.95 -21.55 -26.65
N ALA A 313 15.56 -20.38 -26.84
CA ALA A 313 15.02 -19.35 -27.71
C ALA A 313 14.73 -19.91 -29.12
N GLY A 314 13.51 -19.72 -29.60
CA GLY A 314 12.97 -20.27 -30.85
C GLY A 314 12.11 -21.53 -30.66
N ASP A 315 12.12 -22.15 -29.49
CA ASP A 315 11.22 -23.26 -29.19
C ASP A 315 9.79 -22.76 -28.94
N ALA A 316 8.82 -23.52 -29.42
CA ALA A 316 7.40 -23.24 -29.22
C ALA A 316 6.65 -24.45 -28.66
N THR A 317 5.56 -24.19 -27.94
CA THR A 317 4.66 -25.21 -27.39
C THR A 317 3.21 -24.75 -27.43
N VAL A 318 2.28 -25.71 -27.30
CA VAL A 318 0.86 -25.46 -27.13
C VAL A 318 0.41 -26.06 -25.81
N ILE A 319 -0.23 -25.24 -24.98
CA ILE A 319 -0.79 -25.64 -23.68
C ILE A 319 -2.30 -25.45 -23.73
N ALA A 320 -3.05 -26.51 -23.43
CA ALA A 320 -4.50 -26.48 -23.37
C ALA A 320 -5.00 -26.00 -22.00
N SER A 321 -6.15 -25.35 -21.94
CA SER A 321 -6.86 -25.10 -20.69
C SER A 321 -7.32 -26.41 -20.05
N GLU A 322 -7.53 -26.42 -18.73
CA GLU A 322 -8.08 -27.59 -18.02
C GLU A 322 -9.43 -28.05 -18.58
N SER A 323 -10.24 -27.11 -19.08
CA SER A 323 -11.54 -27.34 -19.72
C SER A 323 -11.44 -27.85 -21.17
N GLY A 324 -10.27 -27.77 -21.80
CA GLY A 324 -10.05 -28.16 -23.20
C GLY A 324 -10.74 -27.27 -24.24
N ASP A 325 -11.13 -26.06 -23.83
CA ASP A 325 -11.83 -25.07 -24.66
C ASP A 325 -10.95 -23.87 -25.05
N ALA A 326 -9.69 -23.85 -24.65
CA ALA A 326 -8.72 -22.85 -25.05
C ALA A 326 -7.33 -23.47 -25.21
N TYR A 327 -6.55 -22.95 -26.16
CA TYR A 327 -5.21 -23.42 -26.49
C TYR A 327 -4.27 -22.22 -26.61
N THR A 328 -3.27 -22.16 -25.74
CA THR A 328 -2.29 -21.08 -25.74
C THR A 328 -1.01 -21.55 -26.37
N THR A 329 -0.59 -20.87 -27.44
CA THR A 329 0.74 -21.07 -28.03
C THR A 329 1.72 -20.18 -27.32
N TYR A 330 2.88 -20.72 -26.95
CA TYR A 330 4.03 -19.97 -26.44
C TYR A 330 5.20 -20.17 -27.40
N LEU A 331 5.93 -19.10 -27.71
CA LEU A 331 7.21 -19.11 -28.40
C LEU A 331 8.22 -18.42 -27.50
N LEU A 332 9.22 -19.15 -27.00
CA LEU A 332 10.27 -18.58 -26.16
C LEU A 332 11.21 -17.77 -27.05
N THR A 333 11.45 -16.50 -26.73
CA THR A 333 12.38 -15.64 -27.48
C THR A 333 13.64 -15.30 -26.70
N LYS A 334 13.62 -15.43 -25.38
CA LYS A 334 14.79 -15.32 -24.51
C LYS A 334 14.62 -16.24 -23.31
N GLU A 335 15.61 -17.09 -23.07
CA GLU A 335 15.72 -17.95 -21.88
C GLU A 335 15.76 -17.11 -20.60
N ALA A 336 15.53 -17.73 -19.45
CA ALA A 336 15.49 -17.05 -18.15
C ALA A 336 16.75 -16.19 -17.92
N TYR A 337 16.55 -14.93 -17.56
CA TYR A 337 17.62 -13.96 -17.35
C TYR A 337 17.24 -12.93 -16.30
N LEU A 338 18.23 -12.31 -15.64
CA LEU A 338 18.03 -11.14 -14.79
C LEU A 338 17.86 -9.89 -15.65
N ASN A 339 16.95 -8.98 -15.28
CA ASN A 339 16.75 -7.74 -16.02
C ASN A 339 17.92 -6.77 -15.79
N ASP A 340 18.88 -6.81 -16.70
CA ASP A 340 20.08 -5.98 -16.73
C ASP A 340 19.86 -4.60 -17.34
N THR A 341 18.61 -4.18 -17.52
CA THR A 341 18.30 -2.78 -17.86
C THR A 341 18.70 -1.89 -16.69
N HIS A 342 19.43 -0.81 -16.96
CA HIS A 342 19.69 0.21 -15.95
C HIS A 342 18.40 0.90 -15.54
N ALA A 343 18.19 1.05 -14.23
CA ALA A 343 17.18 1.97 -13.73
C ALA A 343 17.56 3.41 -14.14
N ARG A 344 16.59 4.32 -14.11
CA ARG A 344 16.77 5.70 -14.57
C ARG A 344 16.39 6.69 -13.50
N SER A 345 17.17 7.75 -13.39
CA SER A 345 16.85 8.91 -12.55
C SER A 345 16.31 10.04 -13.43
N VAL A 346 15.25 10.69 -12.94
CA VAL A 346 14.53 11.74 -13.66
C VAL A 346 14.03 12.77 -12.66
N ARG A 347 14.00 14.04 -13.08
CA ARG A 347 13.25 15.07 -12.37
C ARG A 347 11.99 15.42 -13.15
N HIS A 348 10.91 15.67 -12.42
CA HIS A 348 9.68 16.16 -13.03
C HIS A 348 9.03 17.30 -12.25
N ILE A 349 8.25 18.13 -12.95
CA ILE A 349 7.34 19.11 -12.34
C ILE A 349 5.93 18.77 -12.81
N LEU A 350 5.05 18.40 -11.87
CA LEU A 350 3.66 18.03 -12.17
C LEU A 350 2.73 19.24 -12.06
N PHE A 351 1.87 19.40 -13.07
CA PHE A 351 0.74 20.32 -13.09
C PHE A 351 -0.54 19.50 -13.28
N LEU A 352 -1.36 19.42 -12.23
CA LEU A 352 -2.54 18.57 -12.19
C LEU A 352 -3.64 19.10 -13.11
N ASN A 353 -4.27 18.21 -13.89
CA ASN A 353 -5.48 18.53 -14.67
C ASN A 353 -6.70 18.90 -13.79
N THR A 354 -6.64 18.66 -12.49
CA THR A 354 -7.64 19.12 -11.51
C THR A 354 -7.43 20.56 -11.06
N THR A 355 -6.21 21.10 -11.22
CA THR A 355 -5.85 22.48 -10.91
C THR A 355 -5.84 23.35 -12.17
N TYR A 356 -5.34 22.81 -13.27
CA TYR A 356 -5.11 23.54 -14.53
C TYR A 356 -5.98 22.98 -15.66
N GLU A 357 -6.59 23.88 -16.45
CA GLU A 357 -7.45 23.52 -17.59
C GLU A 357 -6.65 23.17 -18.86
N ASP A 358 -5.42 23.69 -18.98
CA ASP A 358 -4.52 23.50 -20.11
C ASP A 358 -3.03 23.61 -19.70
N SER A 359 -2.12 23.43 -20.66
CA SER A 359 -0.67 23.46 -20.44
C SER A 359 -0.09 24.84 -20.13
N SER A 360 -0.88 25.93 -20.15
CA SER A 360 -0.34 27.31 -20.13
C SER A 360 0.59 27.57 -18.95
N LYS A 361 0.29 27.03 -17.77
CA LYS A 361 1.16 27.21 -16.60
C LYS A 361 2.44 26.40 -16.72
N ALA A 362 2.36 25.17 -17.22
CA ALA A 362 3.53 24.34 -17.49
C ALA A 362 4.42 24.99 -18.58
N ASP A 363 3.81 25.56 -19.63
CA ASP A 363 4.52 26.31 -20.69
C ASP A 363 5.25 27.54 -20.14
N GLU A 364 4.62 28.30 -19.23
CA GLU A 364 5.25 29.45 -18.55
C GLU A 364 6.48 29.01 -17.74
N VAL A 365 6.34 27.97 -16.92
CA VAL A 365 7.44 27.44 -16.09
C VAL A 365 8.54 26.83 -16.95
N TYR A 366 8.19 26.14 -18.03
CA TYR A 366 9.16 25.62 -18.99
C TYR A 366 9.95 26.73 -19.69
N ALA A 367 9.28 27.82 -20.07
CA ALA A 367 9.93 29.00 -20.65
C ALA A 367 10.82 29.74 -19.65
N GLU A 368 10.45 29.79 -18.36
CA GLU A 368 11.31 30.32 -17.31
C GLU A 368 12.59 29.49 -17.17
N TRP A 369 12.46 28.17 -17.20
CA TRP A 369 13.60 27.25 -17.15
C TRP A 369 14.48 27.35 -18.42
N GLU A 370 13.87 27.47 -19.60
CA GLU A 370 14.56 27.72 -20.87
C GLU A 370 15.37 29.03 -20.81
N ALA A 371 14.77 30.10 -20.27
CA ALA A 371 15.44 31.40 -20.12
C ALA A 371 16.65 31.33 -19.16
N ALA A 372 16.65 30.39 -18.22
CA ALA A 372 17.78 30.07 -17.36
C ALA A 372 18.79 29.10 -18.00
N GLY A 373 18.57 28.67 -19.24
CA GLY A 373 19.47 27.78 -19.98
C GLY A 373 19.33 26.30 -19.61
N PHE A 374 18.16 25.87 -19.15
CA PHE A 374 17.86 24.48 -18.77
C PHE A 374 18.81 23.89 -17.71
N THR A 375 19.29 24.70 -16.77
CA THR A 375 20.16 24.23 -15.69
C THR A 375 19.39 23.38 -14.67
N GLU A 376 20.00 22.31 -14.15
CA GLU A 376 19.39 21.45 -13.12
C GLU A 376 19.07 22.23 -11.83
N ASP A 377 19.97 23.11 -11.37
CA ASP A 377 19.72 23.94 -10.17
C ASP A 377 18.41 24.74 -10.30
N LYS A 378 18.18 25.35 -11.46
CA LYS A 378 16.93 26.07 -11.72
C LYS A 378 15.72 25.13 -11.81
N PHE A 379 15.90 23.92 -12.34
CA PHE A 379 14.83 22.92 -12.33
C PHE A 379 14.41 22.59 -10.90
N ILE A 380 15.38 22.36 -10.00
CA ILE A 380 15.12 22.05 -8.59
C ILE A 380 14.33 23.18 -7.92
N GLU A 381 14.73 24.44 -8.14
CA GLU A 381 13.99 25.61 -7.64
C GLU A 381 12.54 25.61 -8.13
N LEU A 382 12.33 25.41 -9.43
CA LEU A 382 11.00 25.41 -10.04
C LEU A 382 10.14 24.22 -9.60
N ALA A 383 10.75 23.04 -9.45
CA ALA A 383 10.06 21.86 -8.94
C ALA A 383 9.58 22.08 -7.51
N ASN A 384 10.43 22.67 -6.66
CA ASN A 384 10.07 23.01 -5.28
C ASN A 384 8.99 24.08 -5.17
N GLU A 385 8.91 24.99 -6.15
CA GLU A 385 7.93 26.07 -6.16
C GLU A 385 6.59 25.65 -6.78
N TYR A 386 6.61 24.86 -7.86
CA TYR A 386 5.45 24.66 -8.72
C TYR A 386 4.94 23.22 -8.79
N SER A 387 5.74 22.21 -8.45
CA SER A 387 5.29 20.82 -8.60
C SER A 387 4.16 20.50 -7.62
N GLU A 388 3.04 20.02 -8.17
CA GLU A 388 1.90 19.51 -7.42
C GLU A 388 2.03 18.02 -7.08
N ASP A 389 3.20 17.41 -7.35
CA ASP A 389 3.52 16.08 -6.85
C ASP A 389 4.08 16.15 -5.42
N PRO A 390 3.31 15.78 -4.39
CA PRO A 390 3.81 15.78 -3.01
C PRO A 390 4.92 14.75 -2.77
N GLY A 391 5.10 13.79 -3.69
CA GLY A 391 6.14 12.76 -3.59
C GLY A 391 7.54 13.25 -3.96
N SER A 392 7.66 14.32 -4.74
CA SER A 392 8.94 14.79 -5.28
C SER A 392 9.18 16.29 -5.15
N ASN A 393 8.15 17.08 -4.84
CA ASN A 393 8.25 18.55 -4.80
C ASN A 393 9.20 19.08 -3.72
N GLU A 394 9.50 18.35 -2.63
CA GLU A 394 10.47 18.82 -1.62
C GLU A 394 11.91 18.41 -1.92
N VAL A 395 12.13 17.59 -2.96
CA VAL A 395 13.44 17.04 -3.36
C VAL A 395 13.80 17.41 -4.80
N GLY A 396 13.27 18.53 -5.29
CA GLY A 396 13.57 19.07 -6.62
C GLY A 396 12.98 18.24 -7.75
N GLY A 397 11.85 17.58 -7.52
CA GLY A 397 11.15 16.76 -8.51
C GLY A 397 11.80 15.41 -8.78
N LEU A 398 12.76 14.97 -7.96
CA LEU A 398 13.57 13.78 -8.22
C LEU A 398 12.81 12.47 -7.98
N TYR A 399 12.85 11.60 -8.98
CA TYR A 399 12.70 10.16 -8.82
C TYR A 399 14.01 9.47 -9.20
N GLU A 400 14.51 8.62 -8.30
CA GLU A 400 15.70 7.80 -8.49
C GLU A 400 15.31 6.33 -8.67
N ASP A 401 16.16 5.58 -9.36
CA ASP A 401 16.02 4.13 -9.54
C ASP A 401 14.66 3.71 -10.12
N VAL A 402 14.10 4.55 -11.00
CA VAL A 402 12.86 4.22 -11.71
C VAL A 402 13.13 3.05 -12.64
N THR A 403 12.28 2.02 -12.56
CA THR A 403 12.35 0.82 -13.41
C THR A 403 11.28 0.89 -14.51
N PRO A 404 11.49 0.21 -15.67
CA PRO A 404 10.50 0.19 -16.75
C PRO A 404 9.14 -0.31 -16.28
N GLY A 405 8.08 0.41 -16.66
CA GLY A 405 6.69 0.12 -16.27
C GLY A 405 6.31 0.57 -14.86
N ALA A 406 7.21 1.21 -14.11
CA ALA A 406 6.89 1.77 -12.78
C ALA A 406 6.05 3.05 -12.87
N MET A 407 6.10 3.73 -14.02
CA MET A 407 5.42 5.00 -14.28
C MET A 407 4.27 4.80 -15.28
N ILE A 408 3.38 5.79 -15.37
CA ILE A 408 2.34 5.84 -16.41
C ILE A 408 2.95 5.79 -17.83
N GLU A 409 2.20 5.28 -18.79
CA GLU A 409 2.70 4.92 -20.13
C GLU A 409 3.45 6.05 -20.83
N GLU A 410 2.93 7.28 -20.80
CA GLU A 410 3.55 8.43 -21.47
C GLU A 410 4.86 8.84 -20.80
N PHE A 411 4.90 8.80 -19.47
CA PHE A 411 6.10 9.09 -18.69
C PHE A 411 7.15 8.00 -18.90
N ASP A 412 6.76 6.73 -18.83
CA ASP A 412 7.64 5.58 -18.98
C ASP A 412 8.24 5.51 -20.40
N SER A 413 7.39 5.69 -21.41
CA SER A 413 7.81 5.76 -22.82
C SER A 413 8.82 6.86 -23.07
N TRP A 414 8.62 8.03 -22.46
CA TRP A 414 9.60 9.10 -22.50
C TRP A 414 10.87 8.67 -21.74
N LEU A 415 10.76 8.31 -20.47
CA LEU A 415 11.91 8.04 -19.61
C LEU A 415 12.82 6.97 -20.18
N PHE A 416 12.28 5.89 -20.77
CA PHE A 416 13.02 4.72 -21.25
C PHE A 416 13.34 4.71 -22.76
N ASP A 417 13.13 5.82 -23.47
CA ASP A 417 13.59 5.94 -24.86
C ASP A 417 15.11 5.63 -24.93
N PRO A 418 15.56 4.70 -25.79
CA PRO A 418 16.98 4.33 -25.89
C PRO A 418 17.88 5.46 -26.40
N ALA A 419 17.32 6.53 -26.97
CA ALA A 419 18.06 7.71 -27.42
C ALA A 419 18.34 8.73 -26.30
N ARG A 420 17.72 8.55 -25.11
CA ARG A 420 17.77 9.50 -23.99
C ARG A 420 19.19 9.73 -23.48
N LYS A 421 19.55 10.97 -23.19
CA LYS A 421 20.87 11.39 -22.67
C LYS A 421 20.71 12.38 -21.52
N PRO A 422 21.60 12.35 -20.51
CA PRO A 422 21.56 13.31 -19.40
C PRO A 422 21.39 14.74 -19.90
N GLY A 423 20.40 15.44 -19.35
CA GLY A 423 20.03 16.77 -19.79
C GLY A 423 18.87 16.84 -20.78
N ASP A 424 18.44 15.73 -21.37
CA ASP A 424 17.24 15.70 -22.23
C ASP A 424 16.01 16.10 -21.42
N HIS A 425 15.13 16.87 -22.04
CA HIS A 425 13.94 17.41 -21.38
C HIS A 425 12.76 17.52 -22.33
N ALA A 426 11.55 17.54 -21.80
CA ALA A 426 10.33 17.76 -22.56
C ALA A 426 9.18 18.22 -21.68
N LEU A 427 8.17 18.81 -22.29
CA LEU A 427 6.84 18.92 -21.72
C LEU A 427 5.99 17.77 -22.30
N ILE A 428 5.51 16.88 -21.45
CA ILE A 428 4.62 15.77 -21.84
C ILE A 428 3.26 15.93 -21.15
N GLU A 429 2.23 15.39 -21.78
CA GLU A 429 0.88 15.29 -21.21
C GLU A 429 0.62 13.83 -20.84
N SER A 430 0.00 13.63 -19.70
CA SER A 430 -0.62 12.37 -19.31
C SER A 430 -2.11 12.55 -19.15
N GLU A 431 -2.88 11.60 -19.67
CA GLU A 431 -4.34 11.68 -19.58
C GLU A 431 -4.83 11.65 -18.11
N SER A 432 -4.08 10.94 -17.25
CA SER A 432 -4.48 10.71 -15.86
C SER A 432 -4.13 11.86 -14.92
N TYR A 433 -3.03 12.56 -15.15
CA TYR A 433 -2.50 13.53 -14.18
C TYR A 433 -2.36 14.95 -14.72
N GLY A 434 -2.28 15.17 -16.03
CA GLY A 434 -2.08 16.50 -16.61
C GLY A 434 -0.70 16.66 -17.24
N TRP A 435 0.03 17.72 -16.93
CA TRP A 435 1.27 18.06 -17.64
C TRP A 435 2.51 17.85 -16.78
N HIS A 436 3.55 17.29 -17.39
CA HIS A 436 4.82 17.03 -16.74
C HIS A 436 5.95 17.72 -17.51
N ILE A 437 6.69 18.60 -16.85
CA ILE A 437 7.99 19.02 -17.34
C ILE A 437 9.00 17.96 -16.89
N MET A 438 9.65 17.31 -17.84
CA MET A 438 10.57 16.19 -17.64
C MET A 438 12.02 16.65 -17.82
N TYR A 439 12.92 16.18 -16.96
CA TYR A 439 14.37 16.36 -17.07
C TYR A 439 15.09 15.05 -16.75
N TYR A 440 15.73 14.46 -17.74
CA TYR A 440 16.43 13.20 -17.56
C TYR A 440 17.81 13.42 -16.91
N VAL A 441 18.00 12.81 -15.73
CA VAL A 441 19.23 12.94 -14.95
C VAL A 441 20.28 11.96 -15.46
N GLY A 442 19.92 10.68 -15.62
CA GLY A 442 20.85 9.66 -16.10
C GLY A 442 20.43 8.24 -15.78
N GLU A 443 21.31 7.29 -16.08
CA GLU A 443 21.21 5.92 -15.59
C GLU A 443 21.59 5.88 -14.13
N SER A 444 20.83 5.12 -13.34
CA SER A 444 21.19 4.73 -11.99
C SER A 444 22.38 3.76 -11.99
N ASP A 445 23.07 3.70 -10.85
CA ASP A 445 24.13 2.72 -10.62
C ASP A 445 23.59 1.28 -10.60
N LEU A 446 22.33 1.09 -10.19
CA LEU A 446 21.68 -0.21 -10.11
C LEU A 446 20.90 -0.56 -11.39
N MET A 447 21.01 -1.83 -11.79
CA MET A 447 20.09 -2.46 -12.74
C MET A 447 18.75 -2.81 -12.08
N VAL A 448 17.71 -3.02 -12.88
CA VAL A 448 16.37 -3.40 -12.39
C VAL A 448 16.44 -4.59 -11.41
N TRP A 449 17.15 -5.67 -11.76
CA TRP A 449 17.28 -6.82 -10.87
C TRP A 449 17.99 -6.50 -9.55
N GLN A 450 18.94 -5.54 -9.57
CA GLN A 450 19.64 -5.09 -8.37
C GLN A 450 18.72 -4.26 -7.48
N THR A 451 17.92 -3.35 -8.05
CA THR A 451 16.92 -2.57 -7.31
C THR A 451 15.88 -3.48 -6.64
N GLU A 452 15.40 -4.50 -7.35
CA GLU A 452 14.46 -5.49 -6.80
C GLU A 452 15.08 -6.34 -5.67
N ALA A 453 16.33 -6.80 -5.86
CA ALA A 453 17.07 -7.54 -4.84
C ALA A 453 17.34 -6.68 -3.60
N GLU A 454 17.74 -5.41 -3.81
CA GLU A 454 18.00 -4.46 -2.74
C GLU A 454 16.74 -4.17 -1.93
N ALA A 455 15.61 -3.86 -2.58
CA ALA A 455 14.35 -3.62 -1.92
C ALA A 455 13.90 -4.82 -1.05
N ALA A 456 14.07 -6.04 -1.57
CA ALA A 456 13.72 -7.24 -0.84
C ALA A 456 14.65 -7.49 0.37
N LEU A 457 15.94 -7.23 0.23
CA LEU A 457 16.91 -7.31 1.33
C LEU A 457 16.63 -6.24 2.39
N LYS A 458 16.40 -4.98 1.99
CA LYS A 458 16.00 -3.89 2.89
C LYS A 458 14.78 -4.29 3.71
N ASN A 459 13.75 -4.83 3.06
CA ASN A 459 12.54 -5.30 3.75
C ASN A 459 12.82 -6.47 4.72
N LYS A 460 13.66 -7.43 4.32
CA LYS A 460 14.06 -8.56 5.17
C LYS A 460 14.81 -8.08 6.41
N ASP A 461 15.81 -7.22 6.24
CA ASP A 461 16.64 -6.71 7.32
C ASP A 461 15.85 -5.77 8.23
N TYR A 462 14.98 -4.93 7.66
CA TYR A 462 14.04 -4.11 8.42
C TYR A 462 13.10 -4.96 9.29
N THR A 463 12.53 -6.03 8.73
CA THR A 463 11.65 -6.94 9.46
C THR A 463 12.41 -7.64 10.60
N ALA A 464 13.64 -8.10 10.35
CA ALA A 464 14.48 -8.72 11.37
C ALA A 464 14.84 -7.74 12.50
N LEU A 465 15.18 -6.50 12.15
CA LEU A 465 15.45 -5.42 13.11
C LEU A 465 14.25 -5.16 14.02
N LEU A 466 13.05 -5.01 13.44
CA LEU A 466 11.83 -4.80 14.24
C LEU A 466 11.52 -6.01 15.13
N ALA A 467 11.70 -7.23 14.63
CA ALA A 467 11.48 -8.44 15.42
C ALA A 467 12.39 -8.50 16.65
N GLU A 468 13.67 -8.14 16.51
CA GLU A 468 14.62 -8.05 17.65
C GLU A 468 14.15 -7.03 18.70
N ARG A 469 13.69 -5.86 18.24
CA ARG A 469 13.26 -4.75 19.11
C ARG A 469 11.91 -4.96 19.77
N SER A 470 11.04 -5.78 19.17
CA SER A 470 9.69 -6.06 19.67
C SER A 470 9.67 -6.64 21.10
N SER A 471 10.75 -7.32 21.51
CA SER A 471 10.90 -7.89 22.87
C SER A 471 10.88 -6.85 24.00
N SER A 472 11.21 -5.59 23.69
CA SER A 472 11.17 -4.47 24.64
C SER A 472 9.77 -3.87 24.83
N VAL A 473 8.82 -4.22 23.96
CA VAL A 473 7.46 -3.68 23.99
C VAL A 473 6.62 -4.46 24.99
N THR A 474 6.07 -3.75 25.97
CA THR A 474 5.08 -4.31 26.90
C THR A 474 3.67 -3.91 26.47
N TYR A 475 2.72 -4.84 26.57
CA TYR A 475 1.32 -4.67 26.17
C TYR A 475 0.36 -5.09 27.28
N ASP A 476 -0.55 -4.19 27.65
CA ASP A 476 -1.69 -4.47 28.52
C ASP A 476 -2.98 -4.60 27.70
N ALA A 477 -3.31 -5.85 27.34
CA ALA A 477 -4.49 -6.17 26.55
C ALA A 477 -5.80 -5.69 27.17
N LYS A 478 -5.87 -5.64 28.50
CA LYS A 478 -7.06 -5.18 29.19
C LYS A 478 -7.22 -3.66 29.05
N VAL A 479 -6.14 -2.90 29.25
CA VAL A 479 -6.18 -1.44 29.07
C VAL A 479 -6.51 -1.09 27.62
N ALA A 480 -5.93 -1.78 26.66
CA ALA A 480 -6.22 -1.60 25.24
C ALA A 480 -7.70 -1.85 24.92
N ALA A 481 -8.22 -3.02 25.30
CA ALA A 481 -9.62 -3.38 25.07
C ALA A 481 -10.62 -2.47 25.80
N ASP A 482 -10.34 -2.11 27.06
CA ASP A 482 -11.18 -1.21 27.88
C ASP A 482 -11.21 0.23 27.34
N SER A 483 -10.27 0.59 26.46
CA SER A 483 -10.16 1.94 25.89
C SER A 483 -10.90 2.12 24.58
N ILE A 484 -11.26 1.03 23.91
CA ILE A 484 -12.03 1.05 22.67
C ILE A 484 -13.51 0.86 23.01
N ARG A 485 -14.36 1.76 22.52
CA ARG A 485 -15.81 1.53 22.57
C ARG A 485 -16.23 0.63 21.40
N ALA A 486 -17.00 -0.40 21.73
CA ALA A 486 -17.69 -1.22 20.75
C ALA A 486 -18.97 -0.56 20.24
#